data_AF-A0A7S1Q857-F1
#
_entry.id   AF-A0A7S1Q857-F1
#
_cell.length_a   1.000
_cell.length_b   1.000
_cell.length_c   1.000
_cell.angle_alpha   90.00
_cell.angle_beta   90.00
_cell.angle_gamma   90.00
#
_symmetry.space_group_name_H-M   'P 1'
#
loop_
_entity.id
_entity.type
_entity.pdbx_description
1 polymer ?
#
loop_
_entity_poly.entity_id
_entity_poly.type
_entity_poly.pdbx_seq_one_letter_code
_entity_poly.pdbx_strand_id
1 'polypeptide(L)'
;AEPVLLDRAHDLGRRLLNAFDAQPACPPCRSVVPMASVNLKTGVASHPAELGDAAWLSEVASIQLEFRKLAFHTGLAAFDYYPQRVMHALLPHLDSRDGALFPLQIERVTVKPIDASGITLGARGDSFVEYLAKQAALDDW
;
A
#
# COMPACT_ATOMS: atom_id res chain seq x y z
N ALA A 1 -15.35 5.46 18.47
CA ALA A 1 -14.14 4.74 18.90
C ALA A 1 -13.74 5.27 20.26
N GLU A 2 -13.21 4.41 21.14
CA GLU A 2 -12.61 4.87 22.40
C GLU A 2 -11.55 5.94 22.10
N PRO A 3 -11.64 7.17 22.66
CA PRO A 3 -10.81 8.30 22.24
C PRO A 3 -9.30 8.01 22.27
N VAL A 4 -8.83 7.32 23.33
CA VAL A 4 -7.41 6.98 23.44
C VAL A 4 -6.93 6.04 22.32
N LEU A 5 -7.77 5.14 21.82
CA LEU A 5 -7.38 4.26 20.71
C LEU A 5 -7.30 5.03 19.39
N LEU A 6 -8.25 5.94 19.16
CA LEU A 6 -8.27 6.78 17.95
C LEU A 6 -7.06 7.72 17.91
N ASP A 7 -6.70 8.34 19.04
CA ASP A 7 -5.54 9.22 19.12
C ASP A 7 -4.24 8.48 18.80
N ARG A 8 -4.09 7.24 19.28
CA ARG A 8 -2.92 6.39 18.98
C ARG A 8 -2.90 5.96 17.52
N ALA A 9 -4.04 5.59 16.96
CA ALA A 9 -4.15 5.25 15.54
C ALA A 9 -3.82 6.45 14.64
N HIS A 10 -4.27 7.65 15.02
CA HIS A 10 -3.99 8.88 14.30
C HIS A 10 -2.49 9.24 14.34
N ASP A 11 -1.83 9.19 15.51
CA ASP A 11 -0.37 9.43 15.61
C ASP A 11 0.42 8.42 14.78
N LEU A 12 0.08 7.12 14.89
CA LEU A 12 0.76 6.08 14.12
C LEU A 12 0.56 6.28 12.61
N GLY A 13 -0.69 6.48 12.16
CA GLY A 13 -1.01 6.69 10.75
C GLY A 13 -0.24 7.87 10.15
N ARG A 14 -0.14 9.00 10.87
CA ARG A 14 0.65 10.16 10.42
C ARG A 14 2.11 9.82 10.21
N ARG A 15 2.71 8.99 11.07
CA ARG A 15 4.11 8.56 10.93
C ARG A 15 4.29 7.62 9.75
N LEU A 16 3.32 6.72 9.52
CA LEU A 16 3.33 5.78 8.41
C LEU A 16 3.16 6.45 7.04
N LEU A 17 2.51 7.62 6.97
CA LEU A 17 2.39 8.38 5.72
C LEU A 17 3.76 8.75 5.10
N ASN A 18 4.83 8.86 5.91
CA ASN A 18 6.17 9.10 5.39
C ASN A 18 6.67 7.96 4.46
N ALA A 19 6.07 6.77 4.51
CA ALA A 19 6.38 5.70 3.57
C ALA A 19 5.98 6.04 2.13
N PHE A 20 5.02 6.95 1.93
CA PHE A 20 4.53 7.40 0.62
C PHE A 20 5.18 8.69 0.14
N ASP A 21 5.89 9.41 1.01
CA ASP A 21 6.54 10.67 0.66
C ASP A 21 7.86 10.42 -0.10
N ALA A 22 8.03 11.15 -1.20
CA ALA A 22 9.26 11.16 -1.99
C ALA A 22 10.41 11.68 -1.13
N GLN A 23 11.34 10.80 -0.77
CA GLN A 23 12.45 11.16 0.11
C GLN A 23 13.43 12.14 -0.55
N PRO A 24 14.13 12.97 0.25
CA PRO A 24 15.16 13.88 -0.24
C PRO A 24 16.27 13.19 -1.04
N ALA A 25 16.52 11.90 -0.77
CA ALA A 25 17.57 11.11 -1.40
C ALA A 25 17.21 10.58 -2.80
N CYS A 26 16.02 10.86 -3.33
CA CYS A 26 15.65 10.40 -4.67
C CYS A 26 14.79 11.42 -5.45
N PRO A 27 15.43 12.26 -6.27
CA PRO A 27 14.75 13.04 -7.31
C PRO A 27 14.81 12.29 -8.67
N PRO A 28 13.68 11.99 -9.34
CA PRO A 28 12.28 12.24 -8.97
C PRO A 28 11.59 10.93 -8.54
N CYS A 29 11.71 10.52 -7.27
CA CYS A 29 10.94 9.39 -6.73
C CYS A 29 9.46 9.79 -6.53
N ARG A 30 8.75 10.09 -7.61
CA ARG A 30 7.27 10.07 -7.63
C ARG A 30 6.80 8.63 -7.73
N SER A 31 7.17 7.80 -6.76
CA SER A 31 6.67 6.43 -6.68
C SER A 31 5.24 6.45 -6.15
N VAL A 32 4.36 5.67 -6.79
CA VAL A 32 2.99 5.49 -6.32
C VAL A 32 2.95 4.61 -5.07
N VAL A 33 3.89 3.67 -5.00
CA VAL A 33 3.97 2.58 -4.02
C VAL A 33 4.81 3.00 -2.80
N PRO A 34 4.34 2.74 -1.57
CA PRO A 34 5.09 3.08 -0.37
C PRO A 34 6.38 2.26 -0.24
N MET A 35 7.31 2.78 0.55
CA MET A 35 8.46 2.00 1.05
C MET A 35 7.99 0.95 2.08
N ALA A 36 8.70 -0.17 2.19
CA ALA A 36 8.32 -1.32 3.04
C ALA A 36 8.55 -1.06 4.53
N SER A 37 9.43 -0.13 4.87
CA SER A 37 9.76 0.20 6.25
C SER A 37 9.81 1.70 6.43
N VAL A 38 9.46 2.14 7.64
CA VAL A 38 9.58 3.54 8.06
C VAL A 38 10.06 3.61 9.50
N ASN A 39 11.09 4.42 9.73
CA ASN A 39 11.50 4.76 11.08
C ASN A 39 10.48 5.74 11.67
N LEU A 40 9.66 5.28 12.61
CA LEU A 40 8.57 6.06 13.20
C LEU A 40 9.04 7.31 13.96
N LYS A 41 10.33 7.39 14.34
CA LYS A 41 10.91 8.56 15.01
C LYS A 41 11.44 9.58 14.01
N THR A 42 12.14 9.13 12.97
CA THR A 42 12.83 10.04 12.03
C THR A 42 12.05 10.30 10.74
N GLY A 43 11.02 9.50 10.44
CA GLY A 43 10.30 9.54 9.16
C GLY A 43 11.07 8.95 7.98
N VAL A 44 12.31 8.49 8.19
CA VAL A 44 13.11 7.88 7.12
C VAL A 44 12.51 6.53 6.76
N ALA A 45 12.03 6.43 5.53
CA ALA A 45 11.53 5.18 4.97
C ALA A 45 12.63 4.42 4.21
N SER A 46 12.47 3.12 4.03
CA SER A 46 13.46 2.30 3.34
C SER A 46 12.82 1.03 2.82
N HIS A 47 13.57 0.34 1.97
CA HIS A 47 13.18 -0.95 1.43
C HIS A 47 14.41 -1.87 1.38
N PRO A 48 14.25 -3.19 1.53
CA PRO A 48 15.36 -4.13 1.36
C PRO A 48 16.06 -3.95 0.01
N ALA A 49 17.40 -3.93 0.02
CA ALA A 49 18.21 -3.69 -1.17
C ALA A 49 18.03 -4.79 -2.22
N GLU A 50 17.74 -6.01 -1.78
CA GLU A 50 17.51 -7.20 -2.61
C GLU A 50 16.27 -7.06 -3.49
N LEU A 51 15.36 -6.14 -3.16
CA LEU A 51 14.16 -5.87 -3.94
C LEU A 51 14.38 -4.82 -5.02
N GLY A 52 15.51 -4.10 -4.99
CA GLY A 52 15.75 -2.98 -5.89
C GLY A 52 14.58 -1.99 -5.89
N ASP A 53 13.99 -1.77 -7.06
CA ASP A 53 12.83 -0.89 -7.24
C ASP A 53 11.48 -1.63 -7.19
N ALA A 54 11.46 -2.89 -6.75
CA ALA A 54 10.25 -3.67 -6.55
C ALA A 54 9.65 -3.50 -5.14
N ALA A 55 8.37 -3.85 -4.99
CA ALA A 55 7.69 -4.01 -3.71
C ALA A 55 6.89 -5.32 -3.69
N TRP A 56 6.67 -5.87 -2.49
CA TRP A 56 5.79 -7.03 -2.32
C TRP A 56 4.33 -6.62 -2.47
N LEU A 57 3.59 -7.40 -3.26
CA LEU A 57 2.21 -7.10 -3.61
C LEU A 57 1.30 -6.99 -2.38
N SER A 58 1.31 -8.02 -1.52
CA SER A 58 0.41 -8.04 -0.36
C SER A 58 0.70 -6.93 0.65
N GLU A 59 1.96 -6.51 0.80
CA GLU A 59 2.33 -5.46 1.77
C GLU A 59 1.73 -4.10 1.39
N VAL A 60 1.65 -3.80 0.09
CA VAL A 60 1.21 -2.48 -0.40
C VAL A 60 -0.26 -2.46 -0.81
N ALA A 61 -0.85 -3.63 -1.03
CA ALA A 61 -2.25 -3.82 -1.40
C ALA A 61 -3.12 -4.40 -0.26
N SER A 62 -2.62 -4.40 0.98
CA SER A 62 -3.37 -4.83 2.17
C SER A 62 -3.28 -3.85 3.34
N ILE A 63 -3.36 -2.55 3.03
CA ILE A 63 -3.34 -1.46 4.01
C ILE A 63 -4.52 -0.48 3.84
N GLN A 64 -5.33 -0.68 2.81
CA GLN A 64 -6.34 0.27 2.37
C GLN A 64 -7.47 0.41 3.39
N LEU A 65 -7.89 -0.68 4.02
CA LEU A 65 -9.04 -0.68 4.92
C LEU A 65 -8.75 0.10 6.21
N GLU A 66 -7.57 -0.13 6.79
CA GLU A 66 -7.12 0.52 8.01
C GLU A 66 -7.05 2.03 7.82
N PHE A 67 -6.42 2.44 6.71
CA PHE A 67 -6.22 3.82 6.37
C PHE A 67 -7.51 4.52 5.95
N ARG A 68 -8.38 3.87 5.18
CA ARG A 68 -9.72 4.39 4.87
C ARG A 68 -10.56 4.58 6.12
N LYS A 69 -10.51 3.62 7.06
CA LYS A 69 -11.22 3.75 8.34
C LYS A 69 -10.65 4.88 9.20
N LEU A 70 -9.34 5.07 9.17
CA LEU A 70 -8.69 6.19 9.85
C LEU A 70 -9.07 7.53 9.21
N ALA A 71 -9.14 7.61 7.88
CA ALA A 71 -9.63 8.78 7.15
C ALA A 71 -11.07 9.13 7.57
N PHE A 72 -11.97 8.13 7.62
CA PHE A 72 -13.34 8.32 8.07
C PHE A 72 -13.44 8.91 9.48
N HIS A 73 -12.64 8.39 10.44
CA HIS A 73 -12.71 8.86 11.82
C HIS A 73 -11.99 10.19 12.09
N THR A 74 -11.02 10.57 11.25
CA THR A 74 -10.20 11.77 11.46
C THR A 74 -10.55 12.93 10.52
N GLY A 75 -11.26 12.66 9.42
CA GLY A 75 -11.53 13.61 8.35
C GLY A 75 -10.32 13.93 7.46
N LEU A 76 -9.17 13.26 7.66
CA LEU A 76 -7.95 13.52 6.90
C LEU A 76 -7.90 12.66 5.63
N ALA A 77 -8.20 13.28 4.48
CA ALA A 77 -8.22 12.63 3.17
C ALA A 77 -6.89 11.98 2.77
N ALA A 78 -5.76 12.47 3.29
CA ALA A 78 -4.44 11.90 3.01
C ALA A 78 -4.35 10.42 3.41
N PHE A 79 -5.05 10.00 4.47
CA PHE A 79 -5.05 8.60 4.86
C PHE A 79 -5.70 7.71 3.81
N ASP A 80 -6.77 8.12 3.16
CA ASP A 80 -7.40 7.31 2.10
C ASP A 80 -6.67 7.45 0.76
N TYR A 81 -6.29 8.68 0.40
CA TYR A 81 -5.71 9.00 -0.90
C TYR A 81 -4.46 8.17 -1.25
N TYR A 82 -3.47 8.12 -0.35
CA TYR A 82 -2.18 7.50 -0.68
C TYR A 82 -2.27 5.97 -0.84
N PRO A 83 -2.90 5.21 0.07
CA PRO A 83 -3.10 3.77 -0.10
C PRO A 83 -4.01 3.42 -1.28
N GLN A 84 -5.07 4.22 -1.53
CA GLN A 84 -5.98 3.94 -2.64
C GLN A 84 -5.37 4.23 -4.00
N ARG A 85 -4.43 5.18 -4.08
CA ARG A 85 -3.67 5.41 -5.31
C ARG A 85 -2.90 4.17 -5.77
N VAL A 86 -2.44 3.32 -4.84
CA VAL A 86 -1.80 2.04 -5.17
C VAL A 86 -2.81 1.09 -5.82
N MET A 87 -4.00 0.94 -5.24
CA MET A 87 -5.06 0.09 -5.81
C MET A 87 -5.49 0.58 -7.18
N HIS A 88 -5.74 1.88 -7.34
CA HIS A 88 -6.11 2.46 -8.63
C HIS A 88 -5.06 2.24 -9.72
N ALA A 89 -3.77 2.23 -9.35
CA ALA A 89 -2.70 1.92 -10.30
C ALA A 89 -2.58 0.42 -10.63
N LEU A 90 -3.04 -0.47 -9.73
CA LEU A 90 -3.06 -1.92 -9.96
C LEU A 90 -4.25 -2.38 -10.83
N LEU A 91 -5.42 -1.73 -10.72
CA LEU A 91 -6.65 -2.16 -11.40
C LEU A 91 -6.48 -2.38 -12.92
N PRO A 92 -5.86 -1.47 -13.70
CA PRO A 92 -5.67 -1.70 -15.14
C PRO A 92 -4.83 -2.94 -15.47
N HIS A 93 -3.91 -3.32 -14.56
CA HIS A 93 -3.10 -4.52 -14.72
C HIS A 93 -3.87 -5.80 -14.39
N LEU A 94 -4.86 -5.74 -13.50
CA LEU A 94 -5.76 -6.85 -13.21
C LEU A 94 -6.71 -7.11 -14.38
N ASP A 95 -7.31 -6.07 -14.95
CA ASP A 95 -8.25 -6.19 -16.08
C ASP A 95 -7.59 -6.81 -17.33
N SER A 96 -6.27 -6.63 -17.47
CA SER A 96 -5.49 -7.19 -18.58
C SER A 96 -5.11 -8.67 -18.41
N ARG A 97 -5.44 -9.29 -17.26
CA ARG A 97 -5.03 -10.66 -16.90
C ARG A 97 -6.25 -11.57 -16.74
N ASP A 98 -6.06 -12.86 -17.06
CA ASP A 98 -7.07 -13.89 -16.80
C ASP A 98 -7.10 -14.25 -15.31
N GLY A 99 -7.94 -13.54 -14.55
CA GLY A 99 -8.24 -13.80 -13.14
C GLY A 99 -7.43 -12.98 -12.13
N ALA A 100 -7.70 -13.20 -10.84
CA ALA A 100 -7.14 -12.42 -9.74
C ALA A 100 -5.72 -12.84 -9.31
N LEU A 101 -5.09 -13.78 -10.03
CA LEU A 101 -3.75 -14.26 -9.73
C LEU A 101 -2.72 -13.27 -10.25
N PHE A 102 -1.88 -12.78 -9.35
CA PHE A 102 -0.96 -11.68 -9.61
C PHE A 102 0.46 -12.04 -9.16
N PRO A 103 1.50 -11.54 -9.86
CA PRO A 103 2.88 -11.74 -9.43
C PRO A 103 3.14 -11.16 -8.05
N LEU A 104 4.03 -11.80 -7.30
CA LEU A 104 4.32 -11.41 -5.90
C LEU A 104 4.98 -10.04 -5.78
N GLN A 105 5.59 -9.54 -6.87
CA GLN A 105 6.26 -8.25 -6.90
C GLN A 105 5.69 -7.32 -7.96
N ILE A 106 5.72 -6.03 -7.65
CA ILE A 106 5.38 -4.93 -8.56
C ILE A 106 6.50 -3.89 -8.59
N GLU A 107 6.69 -3.24 -9.74
CA GLU A 107 7.56 -2.07 -9.85
C GLU A 107 6.99 -0.87 -9.07
N ARG A 108 7.81 -0.21 -8.28
CA ARG A 108 7.33 0.88 -7.40
C ARG A 108 6.91 2.15 -8.13
N VAL A 109 7.47 2.44 -9.29
CA VAL A 109 7.16 3.65 -10.07
C VAL A 109 6.01 3.40 -11.04
N THR A 110 6.13 2.34 -11.85
CA THR A 110 5.16 2.04 -12.92
C THR A 110 3.98 1.19 -12.44
N VAL A 111 4.10 0.56 -11.27
CA VAL A 111 3.10 -0.38 -10.71
C VAL A 111 2.89 -1.62 -11.59
N LYS A 112 3.81 -1.86 -12.53
CA LYS A 112 3.79 -3.03 -13.40
C LYS A 112 4.12 -4.29 -12.60
N PRO A 113 3.43 -5.41 -12.86
CA PRO A 113 3.76 -6.66 -12.19
C PRO A 113 5.05 -7.26 -12.74
N ILE A 114 5.87 -7.84 -11.86
CA ILE A 114 7.12 -8.49 -12.22
C ILE A 114 6.85 -10.00 -12.32
N ASP A 115 6.52 -10.49 -13.52
CA ASP A 115 6.10 -11.89 -13.73
C ASP A 115 7.14 -12.93 -13.28
N ALA A 116 8.43 -12.57 -13.30
CA ALA A 116 9.52 -13.43 -12.83
C ALA A 116 9.46 -13.73 -11.31
N SER A 117 8.66 -12.98 -10.53
CA SER A 117 8.48 -13.20 -9.09
C SER A 117 7.59 -14.40 -8.74
N GLY A 118 6.95 -15.02 -9.74
CA GLY A 118 6.03 -16.14 -9.55
C GLY A 118 4.69 -15.71 -8.96
N ILE A 119 3.80 -16.68 -8.74
CA ILE A 119 2.44 -16.49 -8.23
C ILE A 119 2.19 -17.50 -7.11
N THR A 120 1.65 -17.04 -5.98
CA THR A 120 1.15 -17.91 -4.89
C THR A 120 -0.03 -17.25 -4.18
N LEU A 121 -0.86 -18.06 -3.53
CA LEU A 121 -1.91 -17.62 -2.58
C LEU A 121 -1.45 -17.70 -1.12
N GLY A 122 -0.15 -17.91 -0.89
CA GLY A 122 0.47 -17.78 0.43
C GLY A 122 1.15 -16.43 0.60
N ALA A 123 2.18 -16.42 1.46
CA ALA A 123 2.93 -15.21 1.79
C ALA A 123 3.29 -14.38 0.55
N ARG A 124 3.03 -13.07 0.63
CA ARG A 124 3.28 -12.03 -0.39
C ARG A 124 2.21 -11.91 -1.49
N GLY A 125 1.24 -12.83 -1.57
CA GLY A 125 0.12 -12.78 -2.51
C GLY A 125 -1.26 -13.00 -1.90
N ASP A 126 -1.34 -13.63 -0.73
CA ASP A 126 -2.55 -13.94 0.03
C ASP A 126 -3.50 -12.76 0.26
N SER A 127 -3.09 -11.78 1.09
CA SER A 127 -3.98 -10.73 1.57
C SER A 127 -4.35 -9.71 0.49
N PHE A 128 -3.65 -9.72 -0.65
CA PHE A 128 -4.05 -8.93 -1.81
C PHE A 128 -5.43 -9.36 -2.33
N VAL A 129 -5.63 -10.66 -2.54
CA VAL A 129 -6.91 -11.21 -3.00
C VAL A 129 -8.01 -10.97 -1.95
N GLU A 130 -7.65 -11.08 -0.66
CA GLU A 130 -8.55 -10.75 0.45
C GLU A 130 -9.01 -9.29 0.42
N TYR A 131 -8.11 -8.34 0.21
CA TYR A 131 -8.43 -6.91 0.22
C TYR A 131 -9.17 -6.45 -1.02
N LEU A 132 -9.05 -7.13 -2.16
CA LEU A 132 -9.94 -6.89 -3.31
C LEU A 132 -11.40 -7.11 -2.91
N ALA A 133 -11.70 -8.27 -2.34
CA ALA A 133 -13.07 -8.62 -1.95
C ALA A 133 -13.59 -7.72 -0.81
N LYS A 134 -12.76 -7.46 0.21
CA LYS A 134 -13.16 -6.62 1.35
C LYS A 134 -13.39 -5.16 0.96
N GLN A 135 -12.57 -4.60 0.06
CA GLN A 135 -12.77 -3.23 -0.39
C GLN A 135 -14.07 -3.09 -1.18
N ALA A 136 -14.33 -4.01 -2.10
CA ALA A 136 -15.58 -4.04 -2.85
C ALA A 136 -16.81 -4.13 -1.90
N ALA A 137 -16.74 -4.96 -0.86
CA ALA A 137 -17.82 -5.08 0.13
C ALA A 137 -17.98 -3.86 1.06
N LEU A 138 -16.96 -3.01 1.17
CA LEU A 138 -16.94 -1.82 2.04
C LEU A 138 -17.22 -0.52 1.29
N ASP A 139 -17.13 -0.50 -0.04
CA ASP A 139 -17.53 0.65 -0.87
C ASP A 139 -19.06 0.88 -0.83
N ASP A 140 -19.83 -0.12 -0.39
CA ASP A 140 -21.29 -0.04 -0.20
C ASP A 140 -21.72 0.58 1.16
N TRP A 141 -20.81 1.21 1.92
CA TRP A 141 -21.08 1.83 3.23
C TRP A 141 -21.26 3.35 3.19
#